data_AF-A0A9E3E1N3-F1
#
_entry.id   AF-A0A9E3E1N3-F1
#
_cell.length_a   1.000
_cell.length_b   1.000
_cell.length_c   1.000
_cell.angle_alpha   90.00
_cell.angle_beta   90.00
_cell.angle_gamma   90.00
#
_symmetry.space_group_name_H-M   'P 1'
#
loop_
_entity.id
_entity.type
_entity.pdbx_description
1 polymer ?
#
loop_
_entity_poly.entity_id
_entity_poly.type
_entity_poly.pdbx_seq_one_letter_code
_entity_poly.pdbx_strand_id
1 'polypeptide(L)' 'LASGCAWRDLPPLFGVPFQTAHRRFAQWTRAGVWPEIHRAVLDELGGRGLLGWSRAIADAACVRAEKRAP' A
#
# COMPACT_ATOMS: atom_id res chain seq x y z
N LEU A 1 9.92 5.25 21.50
CA LEU A 1 8.54 5.56 21.07
C LEU A 1 8.60 6.20 19.68
N ALA A 2 8.63 5.40 18.62
CA ALA A 2 8.63 5.88 17.24
C ALA A 2 7.32 5.44 16.57
N SER A 3 6.25 6.22 16.73
CA SER A 3 4.97 5.94 16.06
C SER A 3 4.23 7.20 15.60
N GLY A 4 4.89 8.36 15.60
CA GLY A 4 4.20 9.63 15.46
C GLY A 4 3.97 10.17 14.04
N CYS A 5 4.72 9.78 12.99
CA CYS A 5 4.79 10.65 11.81
C CYS A 5 4.91 10.06 10.40
N ALA A 6 4.54 8.79 10.13
CA ALA A 6 4.53 8.30 8.74
C ALA A 6 3.68 9.18 7.78
N TRP A 7 2.60 9.79 8.27
CA TRP A 7 1.81 10.74 7.49
C TRP A 7 2.41 12.13 7.41
N ARG A 8 3.09 12.63 8.45
CA ARG A 8 3.69 13.98 8.37
C ARG A 8 4.87 14.02 7.41
N ASP A 9 5.49 12.87 7.21
CA ASP A 9 6.56 12.66 6.23
C ASP A 9 6.02 12.32 4.82
N LEU A 10 4.73 12.62 4.55
CA LEU A 10 4.12 12.36 3.24
C LEU A 10 4.94 13.05 2.14
N PRO A 11 5.46 12.30 1.15
CA PRO A 11 6.28 12.88 0.10
C PRO A 11 5.53 13.97 -0.68
N PRO A 12 6.21 15.08 -1.05
CA PRO A 12 5.58 16.18 -1.80
C PRO A 12 4.92 15.76 -3.12
N LEU A 13 5.34 14.64 -3.71
CA LEU A 13 4.78 14.07 -4.95
C LEU A 13 3.27 13.80 -4.87
N PHE A 14 2.70 13.64 -3.67
CA PHE A 14 1.26 13.44 -3.51
C PHE A 14 0.45 14.72 -3.75
N GLY A 15 1.10 15.90 -3.75
CA GLY A 15 0.46 17.19 -4.09
C GLY A 15 -0.67 17.63 -3.16
N VAL A 16 -0.85 16.96 -2.01
CA VAL A 16 -1.91 17.23 -1.04
C VAL A 16 -1.36 17.25 0.38
N PRO A 17 -1.95 18.03 1.30
CA PRO A 17 -1.60 17.96 2.72
C PRO A 17 -1.86 16.57 3.29
N PHE A 18 -1.03 16.13 4.23
CA PHE A 18 -1.14 14.79 4.82
C PHE A 18 -2.50 14.54 5.48
N GLN A 19 -3.15 15.56 6.03
CA GLN A 19 -4.48 15.44 6.63
C GLN A 19 -5.53 15.04 5.58
N THR A 20 -5.43 15.59 4.37
CA THR A 20 -6.31 15.26 3.25
C THR A 20 -6.06 13.82 2.78
N ALA A 21 -4.79 13.43 2.64
CA ALA A 21 -4.43 12.06 2.29
C ALA A 21 -4.90 11.05 3.34
N HIS A 22 -4.69 11.34 4.62
CA HIS A 22 -5.12 10.50 5.74
C HIS A 22 -6.65 10.35 5.81
N ARG A 23 -7.41 11.44 5.61
CA ARG A 23 -8.88 11.38 5.57
C ARG A 23 -9.38 10.53 4.41
N ARG A 24 -8.76 10.66 3.24
CA ARG A 24 -9.11 9.85 2.07
C ARG A 24 -8.79 8.37 2.32
N PHE A 25 -7.62 8.08 2.87
CA PHE A 25 -7.22 6.73 3.26
C PHE A 25 -8.26 6.10 4.19
N ALA A 26 -8.67 6.79 5.26
CA ALA A 26 -9.68 6.29 6.19
C ALA A 26 -11.07 6.09 5.53
N GLN A 27 -11.46 6.94 4.57
CA GLN A 27 -12.70 6.77 3.82
C GLN A 27 -12.64 5.51 2.95
N TRP A 28 -11.56 5.30 2.21
CA TRP A 28 -11.38 4.14 1.34
C TRP A 28 -11.26 2.83 2.12
N THR A 29 -10.60 2.86 3.29
CA THR A 29 -10.56 1.71 4.19
C THR A 29 -11.96 1.32 4.65
N ARG A 30 -12.78 2.28 5.09
CA ARG A 30 -14.16 2.00 5.51
C ARG A 30 -15.05 1.54 4.36
N ALA A 31 -14.81 2.06 3.16
CA ALA A 31 -15.54 1.66 1.95
C ALA A 31 -15.03 0.35 1.34
N GLY A 32 -13.96 -0.27 1.88
CA GLY A 32 -13.43 -1.52 1.37
C GLY A 32 -12.83 -1.43 -0.03
N VAL A 33 -12.30 -0.27 -0.43
CA VAL A 33 -11.83 -0.01 -1.81
C VAL A 33 -10.47 -0.65 -2.12
N TRP A 34 -9.66 -0.95 -1.09
CA TRP A 34 -8.29 -1.45 -1.25
C TRP A 34 -8.16 -2.74 -2.05
N PRO A 35 -9.00 -3.77 -1.87
CA PRO A 35 -8.91 -5.01 -2.66
C PRO A 35 -9.12 -4.78 -4.15
N GLU A 36 -10.03 -3.88 -4.53
CA GLU A 36 -10.30 -3.54 -5.92
C GLU A 36 -9.12 -2.82 -6.57
N ILE A 37 -8.57 -1.80 -5.88
CA ILE A 37 -7.36 -1.11 -6.34
C ILE A 37 -6.19 -2.08 -6.48
N HIS A 38 -5.99 -2.96 -5.49
CA HIS A 38 -4.91 -3.93 -5.50
C HIS A 38 -5.04 -4.88 -6.70
N ARG A 39 -6.25 -5.35 -6.99
CA ARG A 39 -6.49 -6.21 -8.16
C ARG A 39 -6.25 -5.48 -9.47
N ALA A 40 -6.75 -4.25 -9.63
CA ALA A 40 -6.53 -3.47 -10.84
C ALA A 40 -5.04 -3.21 -11.11
N VAL A 41 -4.25 -2.94 -10.07
CA VAL A 41 -2.79 -2.78 -10.20
C VAL A 41 -2.11 -4.08 -10.61
N LEU A 42 -2.51 -5.21 -10.03
CA LEU A 42 -1.97 -6.51 -10.42
C LEU A 42 -2.35 -6.87 -11.86
N ASP A 43 -3.58 -6.61 -12.28
CA ASP A 43 -4.04 -6.89 -13.64
C ASP A 43 -3.25 -6.04 -14.66
N GLU A 44 -3.02 -4.75 -14.36
CA GLU A 44 -2.23 -3.85 -15.22
C GLU A 44 -0.76 -4.29 -15.31
N LEU A 45 -0.11 -4.57 -14.18
CA LEU A 45 1.28 -5.00 -14.17
C LEU A 45 1.45 -6.39 -14.80
N GLY A 46 0.45 -7.27 -14.64
CA GLY A 46 0.39 -8.58 -15.27
C GLY A 46 0.24 -8.48 -16.78
N GLY A 47 -0.65 -7.60 -17.27
CA GLY A 47 -0.84 -7.33 -18.69
C GLY A 47 0.41 -6.75 -19.37
N ARG A 48 1.24 -6.00 -18.63
CA ARG A 48 2.52 -5.46 -19.12
C ARG A 48 3.69 -6.45 -19.02
N GLY A 49 3.49 -7.65 -18.47
CA GLY A 49 4.56 -8.62 -18.22
C GLY A 49 5.59 -8.17 -17.19
N LEU A 50 5.27 -7.12 -16.40
CA LEU A 50 6.16 -6.52 -15.40
C LEU A 50 6.01 -7.18 -14.01
N LEU A 51 5.03 -8.06 -13.83
CA LEU A 51 4.93 -8.88 -12.64
C LEU A 51 5.88 -10.07 -12.74
N GLY A 52 7.05 -9.93 -12.11
CA GLY A 52 7.80 -11.07 -11.61
C GLY A 52 7.00 -11.72 -10.47
N TRP A 53 5.98 -12.51 -10.80
CA TRP A 53 5.07 -13.14 -9.84
C TRP A 53 5.79 -13.88 -8.71
N SER A 54 6.93 -14.51 -9.02
CA SER A 54 7.80 -15.16 -8.03
C SER A 54 8.33 -14.18 -6.98
N ARG A 55 8.71 -12.97 -7.39
CA ARG A 55 9.20 -11.91 -6.50
C ARG A 55 8.06 -11.30 -5.70
N ALA A 56 6.91 -11.04 -6.33
CA ALA A 56 5.74 -10.51 -5.64
C ALA A 56 5.20 -11.47 -4.56
N ILE A 57 5.19 -12.78 -4.83
CA ILE A 57 4.82 -13.81 -3.85
C ILE A 57 5.83 -13.87 -2.70
N ALA A 58 7.13 -13.81 -3.02
CA ALA A 58 8.19 -13.80 -2.01
C ALA A 58 8.12 -12.56 -1.11
N ASP A 59 7.94 -11.37 -1.69
CA ASP A 59 7.82 -10.11 -0.94
C ASP A 59 6.56 -10.14 -0.03
N ALA A 60 5.43 -10.65 -0.54
CA ALA A 60 4.22 -10.83 0.27
C ALA A 60 4.39 -11.87 1.41
N ALA A 61 5.21 -12.90 1.20
CA ALA A 61 5.55 -13.89 2.23
C ALA A 61 6.50 -13.29 3.30
N CYS A 62 7.49 -12.50 2.89
CA CYS A 62 8.40 -11.79 3.81
C CYS A 62 7.65 -10.79 4.70
N VAL A 63 6.77 -9.95 4.13
CA VAL A 63 5.95 -9.01 4.91
C VAL A 63 5.03 -9.72 5.93
N ARG A 64 4.57 -10.95 5.62
CA ARG A 64 3.82 -11.78 6.59
C ARG A 64 4.71 -12.40 7.66
N ALA A 65 5.93 -12.81 7.31
CA ALA A 65 6.88 -13.37 8.26
C ALA A 65 7.33 -12.31 9.29
N GLU A 66 7.61 -11.09 8.84
CA GLU A 66 7.97 -9.97 9.72
C GLU A 66 6.83 -9.59 10.69
N LYS A 67 5.57 -9.68 10.25
CA LYS A 67 4.41 -9.46 11.13
C LYS A 67 4.16 -10.56 12.16
N ARG A 68 4.84 -11.71 12.04
CA ARG A 68 4.64 -12.90 12.90
C ARG A 68 5.85 -13.21 13.79
N ALA A 69 6.94 -12.46 13.67
CA ALA A 69 8.07 -12.54 14.59
C ALA A 69 7.79 -11.70 15.85
N PRO A 70 8.00 -12.24 17.08
CA PRO A 70 7.76 -11.54 18.34
C PRO A 70 8.77 -10.44 18.63
#